data_AF-A0A1J0LLT7-F1
#
_entry.id   AF-A0A1J0LLT7-F1
#
_cell.length_a   1.000
_cell.length_b   1.000
_cell.length_c   1.000
_cell.angle_alpha   90.00
_cell.angle_beta   90.00
_cell.angle_gamma   90.00
#
_symmetry.space_group_name_H-M   'P 1'
#
loop_
_entity.id
_entity.type
_entity.pdbx_description
1 polymer ?
#
loop_
_entity_poly.entity_id
_entity_poly.type
_entity_poly.pdbx_seq_one_letter_code
_entity_poly.pdbx_strand_id
1 'polypeptide(L)'
;MIPLKKTIIFSVIIWSVLIHHSCQKTTPIPPPVQGEWIKGTEAKKLQTIEKQFRGFDMAMVETGYRYQELYWAGQDENWEYAAYQVEKIKKAIENGLERRPKRAQSAQHFLQQVLPGMKVVINQRNKAGFEQEFDKITVNCNQCHTMEKVPFFKVQKPTQRISPIH
;
A
#
# COMPACT_ATOMS: atom_id res chain seq x y z
N MET A 1 -13.72 83.94 -18.20
CA MET A 1 -14.83 83.51 -19.06
C MET A 1 -15.20 82.09 -18.62
N ILE A 2 -16.08 81.92 -17.63
CA ILE A 2 -17.57 81.91 -17.69
C ILE A 2 -18.12 80.62 -18.35
N PRO A 3 -19.19 80.02 -17.77
CA PRO A 3 -19.33 78.57 -17.52
C PRO A 3 -20.56 77.95 -18.25
N LEU A 4 -21.04 76.80 -17.74
CA LEU A 4 -22.40 76.25 -17.91
C LEU A 4 -22.63 75.51 -19.26
N LYS A 5 -23.31 74.37 -19.34
CA LYS A 5 -24.58 73.97 -18.70
C LYS A 5 -24.72 72.46 -18.54
N LYS A 6 -25.44 72.15 -17.44
CA LYS A 6 -26.17 70.92 -17.12
C LYS A 6 -27.09 70.49 -18.27
N THR A 7 -27.24 69.17 -18.45
CA THR A 7 -28.58 68.58 -18.63
C THR A 7 -28.65 67.22 -17.96
N ILE A 8 -29.62 67.11 -17.05
CA ILE A 8 -30.11 65.93 -16.34
C ILE A 8 -30.96 65.13 -17.32
N ILE A 9 -30.79 63.81 -17.40
CA ILE A 9 -31.90 62.88 -17.64
C ILE A 9 -31.72 61.65 -16.74
N PHE A 10 -32.58 61.57 -15.74
CA PHE A 10 -32.91 60.38 -14.96
C PHE A 10 -33.34 59.26 -15.91
N SER A 11 -32.70 58.10 -15.86
CA SER A 11 -33.37 56.85 -16.22
C SER A 11 -33.18 55.86 -15.08
N VAL A 12 -34.28 55.73 -14.33
CA VAL A 12 -34.50 54.80 -13.25
C VAL A 12 -34.50 53.39 -13.85
N ILE A 13 -33.41 52.65 -13.68
CA ILE A 13 -33.44 51.19 -13.84
C ILE A 13 -33.47 50.59 -12.44
N ILE A 14 -34.69 50.31 -12.03
CA ILE A 14 -35.10 49.63 -10.82
C ILE A 14 -34.37 48.28 -10.72
N TRP A 15 -33.68 48.14 -9.60
CA TRP A 15 -33.42 46.91 -8.86
C TRP A 15 -34.15 45.65 -9.34
N SER A 16 -33.38 44.67 -9.76
CA SER A 16 -33.67 43.25 -9.49
C SER A 16 -32.37 42.49 -9.34
N VAL A 17 -31.54 42.89 -8.37
CA VAL A 17 -30.58 41.97 -7.77
C VAL A 17 -31.40 40.94 -7.01
N LEU A 18 -31.75 39.84 -7.68
CA LEU A 18 -32.20 38.63 -7.02
C LEU A 18 -31.05 38.17 -6.13
N ILE A 19 -31.09 38.59 -4.88
CA ILE A 19 -30.25 38.05 -3.83
C ILE A 19 -30.66 36.58 -3.72
N HIS A 20 -29.93 35.70 -4.38
CA HIS A 20 -29.91 34.29 -4.02
C HIS A 20 -29.31 34.21 -2.61
N HIS A 21 -30.15 34.42 -1.59
CA HIS A 21 -29.93 33.84 -0.27
C HIS A 21 -30.03 32.33 -0.45
N SER A 22 -28.92 31.75 -0.92
CA SER A 22 -28.64 30.35 -0.68
C SER A 22 -28.72 30.20 0.83
N CYS A 23 -29.79 29.58 1.29
CA CYS A 23 -29.99 29.21 2.67
C CYS A 23 -28.88 28.19 2.98
N GLN A 24 -27.70 28.65 3.38
CA GLN A 24 -26.72 27.81 4.05
C GLN A 24 -27.41 27.40 5.35
N LYS A 25 -28.17 26.29 5.30
CA LYS A 25 -28.49 25.52 6.47
C LYS A 25 -27.14 25.18 7.09
N THR A 26 -26.73 25.92 8.11
CA THR A 26 -25.63 25.54 8.99
C THR A 26 -26.07 24.23 9.61
N THR A 27 -25.70 23.13 8.96
CA THR A 27 -25.92 21.81 9.51
C THR A 27 -25.10 21.80 10.80
N PRO A 28 -25.71 21.51 11.96
CA PRO A 28 -24.96 21.45 13.20
C PRO A 28 -23.76 20.54 12.98
N ILE A 29 -22.55 21.02 13.25
CA ILE A 29 -21.36 20.18 13.20
C ILE A 29 -21.63 19.06 14.22
N PRO A 30 -21.74 17.79 13.81
CA PRO A 30 -21.96 16.71 14.75
C PRO A 30 -20.84 16.73 15.79
N PRO A 31 -21.12 16.37 17.05
CA PRO A 31 -20.09 16.31 18.07
C PRO A 31 -18.94 15.43 17.56
N PRO A 32 -17.68 15.79 17.85
CA PRO A 32 -16.54 15.05 17.34
C PRO A 32 -16.66 13.59 17.77
N VAL A 33 -16.85 12.70 16.78
CA VAL A 33 -16.87 11.26 17.01
C VAL A 33 -15.45 10.86 17.41
N GLN A 34 -15.28 10.48 18.68
CA GLN A 34 -14.04 9.93 19.19
C GLN A 34 -14.20 8.41 19.32
N GLY A 35 -13.16 7.66 18.95
CA GLY A 35 -13.13 6.23 19.24
C GLY A 35 -12.81 5.98 20.72
N GLU A 36 -13.07 4.77 21.19
CA GLU A 36 -12.81 4.36 22.59
C GLU A 36 -11.35 4.57 23.02
N TRP A 37 -10.41 4.35 22.10
CA TRP A 37 -8.97 4.49 22.36
C TRP A 37 -8.23 5.42 21.38
N ILE A 38 -8.79 5.72 20.20
CA ILE A 38 -8.24 6.70 19.24
C ILE A 38 -8.78 8.10 19.59
N LYS A 39 -7.98 8.89 20.31
CA LYS A 39 -8.36 10.20 20.86
C LYS A 39 -7.41 11.32 20.42
N GLY A 40 -7.84 12.56 20.61
CA GLY A 40 -7.07 13.78 20.30
C GLY A 40 -7.48 14.45 18.99
N THR A 41 -6.62 15.34 18.49
CA THR A 41 -6.80 16.05 17.22
C THR A 41 -6.79 15.08 16.03
N GLU A 42 -7.34 15.48 14.89
CA GLU A 42 -7.32 14.64 13.67
C GLU A 42 -5.89 14.20 13.30
N ALA A 43 -4.92 15.10 13.39
CA ALA A 43 -3.50 14.75 13.20
C ALA A 43 -3.03 13.66 14.19
N LYS A 44 -3.46 13.73 15.46
CA LYS A 44 -3.12 12.71 16.46
C LYS A 44 -3.82 11.37 16.19
N LYS A 45 -5.07 11.39 15.72
CA LYS A 45 -5.80 10.20 15.31
C LYS A 45 -5.09 9.51 14.15
N LEU A 46 -4.70 10.25 13.12
CA LEU A 46 -3.92 9.72 11.98
C LEU A 46 -2.60 9.10 12.41
N GLN A 47 -1.80 9.80 13.23
CA GLN A 47 -0.56 9.25 13.79
C GLN A 47 -0.80 7.97 14.60
N THR A 48 -1.90 7.91 15.34
CA THR A 48 -2.27 6.73 16.15
C THR A 48 -2.61 5.55 15.23
N ILE A 49 -3.35 5.81 14.16
CA ILE A 49 -3.72 4.82 13.14
C ILE A 49 -2.46 4.30 12.42
N GLU A 50 -1.62 5.20 11.91
CA GLU A 50 -0.35 4.83 11.26
C GLU A 50 0.55 3.98 12.17
N LYS A 51 0.60 4.33 13.46
CA LYS A 51 1.34 3.54 14.46
C LYS A 51 0.78 2.11 14.59
N GLN A 52 -0.55 1.94 14.62
CA GLN A 52 -1.16 0.61 14.73
C GLN A 52 -1.02 -0.22 13.45
N PHE A 53 -0.96 0.40 12.27
CA PHE A 53 -0.66 -0.29 11.02
C PHE A 53 0.77 -0.83 10.94
N ARG A 54 1.63 -0.45 11.89
CA ARG A 54 3.04 -0.85 11.99
C ARG A 54 3.80 -0.54 10.69
N GLY A 55 4.99 -1.11 10.52
CA GLY A 55 5.86 -0.82 9.38
C GLY A 55 6.09 -2.05 8.51
N PHE A 56 7.36 -2.20 8.14
CA PHE A 56 7.83 -3.28 7.28
C PHE A 56 7.75 -4.66 7.96
N ASP A 57 7.71 -4.70 9.30
CA ASP A 57 7.55 -5.90 10.09
C ASP A 57 6.25 -6.64 9.77
N MET A 58 5.11 -5.93 9.64
CA MET A 58 3.86 -6.57 9.23
C MET A 58 3.86 -7.00 7.77
N ALA A 59 4.60 -6.30 6.89
CA ALA A 59 4.82 -6.79 5.53
C ALA A 59 5.58 -8.13 5.55
N MET A 60 6.59 -8.28 6.40
CA MET A 60 7.35 -9.53 6.53
C MET A 60 6.54 -10.68 7.14
N VAL A 61 5.58 -10.41 8.02
CA VAL A 61 4.62 -11.43 8.49
C VAL A 61 3.83 -11.99 7.31
N GLU A 62 3.24 -11.12 6.48
CA GLU A 62 2.51 -11.58 5.29
C GLU A 62 3.46 -12.27 4.30
N THR A 63 4.60 -11.67 3.97
CA THR A 63 5.58 -12.25 3.05
C THR A 63 6.03 -13.64 3.50
N GLY A 64 6.26 -13.86 4.79
CA GLY A 64 6.63 -15.17 5.34
C GLY A 64 5.53 -16.23 5.18
N TYR A 65 4.26 -15.85 5.35
CA TYR A 65 3.13 -16.72 5.04
C TYR A 65 3.07 -17.04 3.54
N ARG A 66 3.11 -16.02 2.68
CA ARG A 66 3.02 -16.19 1.21
C ARG A 66 4.20 -16.99 0.64
N TYR A 67 5.40 -16.86 1.22
CA TYR A 67 6.58 -17.66 0.86
C TYR A 67 6.35 -19.16 1.09
N GLN A 68 5.72 -19.53 2.21
CA GLN A 68 5.37 -20.94 2.47
C GLN A 68 4.31 -21.44 1.50
N GLU A 69 3.27 -20.64 1.24
CA GLU A 69 2.23 -21.00 0.27
C GLU A 69 2.81 -21.15 -1.15
N LEU A 70 3.71 -20.26 -1.56
CA LEU A 70 4.38 -20.33 -2.86
C LEU A 70 5.14 -21.65 -3.00
N TYR A 71 5.91 -22.04 -1.97
CA TYR A 71 6.65 -23.29 -2.00
C TYR A 71 5.74 -24.47 -2.31
N TRP A 72 4.68 -24.63 -1.51
CA TRP A 72 3.76 -25.76 -1.63
C TRP A 72 2.94 -25.72 -2.92
N ALA A 73 2.53 -24.54 -3.38
CA ALA A 73 1.89 -24.38 -4.68
C ALA A 73 2.76 -24.91 -5.83
N GLY A 74 4.07 -24.62 -5.80
CA GLY A 74 5.00 -25.17 -6.79
C GLY A 74 5.40 -26.63 -6.54
N GLN A 75 5.24 -27.17 -5.33
CA GLN A 75 5.36 -28.61 -5.08
C GLN A 75 4.19 -29.38 -5.66
N ASP A 76 2.98 -28.84 -5.56
CA ASP A 76 1.75 -29.45 -6.06
C ASP A 76 1.51 -29.16 -7.54
N GLU A 77 2.39 -28.40 -8.20
CA GLU A 77 2.21 -27.91 -9.57
C GLU A 77 0.89 -27.14 -9.76
N ASN A 78 0.41 -26.52 -8.69
CA ASN A 78 -0.74 -25.63 -8.69
C ASN A 78 -0.30 -24.23 -9.16
N TRP A 79 -0.07 -24.11 -10.47
CA TRP A 79 0.57 -22.95 -11.09
C TRP A 79 -0.22 -21.66 -10.92
N GLU A 80 -1.54 -21.72 -10.96
CA GLU A 80 -2.42 -20.57 -10.74
C GLU A 80 -2.30 -20.07 -9.29
N TYR A 81 -2.22 -20.98 -8.32
CA TYR A 81 -1.97 -20.63 -6.92
C TYR A 81 -0.55 -20.08 -6.72
N ALA A 82 0.46 -20.68 -7.36
CA ALA A 82 1.83 -20.19 -7.31
C ALA A 82 1.92 -18.76 -7.86
N ALA A 83 1.30 -18.48 -9.02
CA ALA A 83 1.23 -17.15 -9.61
C ALA A 83 0.58 -16.15 -8.65
N TYR A 84 -0.54 -16.53 -8.03
CA TYR A 84 -1.20 -15.70 -7.01
C TYR A 84 -0.25 -15.37 -5.84
N GLN A 85 0.45 -16.35 -5.30
CA GLN A 85 1.35 -16.14 -4.16
C GLN A 85 2.53 -15.23 -4.52
N VAL A 86 3.11 -15.35 -5.70
CA VAL A 86 4.17 -14.45 -6.17
C VAL A 86 3.69 -13.00 -6.24
N GLU A 87 2.50 -12.76 -6.78
CA GLU A 87 1.95 -11.39 -6.81
C GLU A 87 1.65 -10.85 -5.41
N LYS A 88 1.19 -11.71 -4.49
CA LYS A 88 0.96 -11.31 -3.09
C LYS A 88 2.25 -11.04 -2.33
N ILE A 89 3.33 -11.78 -2.59
CA ILE A 89 4.66 -11.45 -2.06
C ILE A 89 5.09 -10.07 -2.55
N LYS A 90 5.00 -9.79 -3.86
CA LYS A 90 5.33 -8.48 -4.44
C LYS A 90 4.55 -7.37 -3.75
N LYS A 91 3.22 -7.55 -3.63
CA LYS A 91 2.31 -6.57 -3.04
C LYS A 91 2.60 -6.30 -1.56
N ALA A 92 2.86 -7.34 -0.79
CA ALA A 92 3.20 -7.21 0.63
C ALA A 92 4.46 -6.37 0.82
N ILE A 93 5.50 -6.62 0.02
CA ILE A 93 6.75 -5.86 0.06
C ILE A 93 6.54 -4.41 -0.39
N GLU A 94 5.82 -4.17 -1.49
CA GLU A 94 5.50 -2.81 -1.97
C GLU A 94 4.75 -1.99 -0.92
N ASN A 95 3.71 -2.55 -0.30
CA ASN A 95 2.97 -1.91 0.80
C ASN A 95 3.86 -1.72 2.05
N GLY A 96 4.84 -2.60 2.27
CA GLY A 96 5.87 -2.43 3.28
C GLY A 96 6.75 -1.21 3.00
N LEU A 97 7.19 -1.04 1.75
CA LEU A 97 8.02 0.07 1.30
C LEU A 97 7.28 1.41 1.34
N GLU A 98 5.99 1.44 1.04
CA GLU A 98 5.15 2.63 1.23
C GLU A 98 5.20 3.12 2.68
N ARG A 99 5.06 2.20 3.64
CA ARG A 99 5.13 2.50 5.07
C ARG A 99 6.57 2.77 5.54
N ARG A 100 7.59 2.17 4.92
CA ARG A 100 9.01 2.28 5.31
C ARG A 100 9.94 2.43 4.09
N PRO A 101 9.99 3.61 3.45
CA PRO A 101 10.73 3.81 2.19
C PRO A 101 12.24 3.59 2.31
N LYS A 102 12.82 3.76 3.51
CA LYS A 102 14.26 3.54 3.76
C LYS A 102 14.72 2.09 3.50
N ARG A 103 13.79 1.13 3.37
CA ARG A 103 14.06 -0.27 3.04
C ARG A 103 14.11 -0.56 1.54
N ALA A 104 13.93 0.46 0.68
CA ALA A 104 13.85 0.27 -0.76
C ALA A 104 15.12 -0.34 -1.36
N GLN A 105 16.30 0.05 -0.85
CA GLN A 105 17.58 -0.43 -1.36
C GLN A 105 17.75 -1.95 -1.17
N SER A 106 17.33 -2.50 -0.02
CA SER A 106 17.43 -3.95 0.21
C SER A 106 16.42 -4.73 -0.64
N ALA A 107 15.20 -4.22 -0.80
CA ALA A 107 14.15 -4.88 -1.56
C ALA A 107 14.31 -4.77 -3.09
N GLN A 108 15.13 -3.85 -3.60
CA GLN A 108 15.20 -3.53 -5.02
C GLN A 108 15.52 -4.74 -5.89
N HIS A 109 16.60 -5.46 -5.57
CA HIS A 109 17.02 -6.62 -6.36
C HIS A 109 15.96 -7.73 -6.33
N PHE A 110 15.34 -7.96 -5.17
CA PHE A 110 14.27 -8.93 -5.02
C PHE A 110 13.09 -8.64 -5.96
N LEU A 111 12.61 -7.39 -5.95
CA LEU A 111 11.44 -6.97 -6.74
C LEU A 111 11.72 -6.90 -8.24
N GLN A 112 12.93 -6.48 -8.64
CA GLN A 112 13.25 -6.19 -10.03
C GLN A 112 13.87 -7.37 -10.78
N GLN A 113 14.48 -8.33 -10.07
CA GLN A 113 15.24 -9.42 -10.70
C GLN A 113 14.73 -10.79 -10.23
N VAL A 114 14.60 -10.99 -8.91
CA VAL A 114 14.28 -12.32 -8.35
C VAL A 114 12.81 -12.71 -8.60
N LEU A 115 11.84 -11.86 -8.25
CA LEU A 115 10.43 -12.17 -8.48
C LEU A 115 10.07 -12.34 -9.96
N PRO A 116 10.58 -11.52 -10.90
CA PRO A 116 10.36 -11.76 -12.33
C PRO A 116 10.86 -13.13 -12.81
N GLY A 117 12.00 -13.61 -12.32
CA GLY A 117 12.51 -14.95 -12.63
C GLY A 117 11.53 -16.05 -12.23
N MET A 118 10.99 -15.97 -11.01
CA MET A 118 9.96 -16.89 -10.53
C MET A 118 8.67 -16.84 -11.39
N LYS A 119 8.22 -15.64 -11.81
CA LYS A 119 7.04 -15.51 -12.68
C LYS A 119 7.23 -16.22 -14.02
N VAL A 120 8.43 -16.16 -14.60
CA VAL A 120 8.73 -16.82 -15.87
C VAL A 120 8.56 -18.33 -15.74
N VAL A 121 9.17 -18.95 -14.72
CA VAL A 121 9.12 -20.42 -14.55
C VAL A 121 7.72 -20.92 -14.17
N ILE A 122 6.92 -20.13 -13.44
CA ILE A 122 5.51 -20.44 -13.17
C ILE A 122 4.69 -20.39 -14.46
N ASN A 123 4.84 -19.36 -15.29
CA ASN A 123 4.12 -19.24 -16.56
C ASN A 123 4.47 -20.36 -17.54
N GLN A 124 5.72 -20.83 -17.49
CA GLN A 124 6.20 -21.97 -18.28
C GLN A 124 5.78 -23.32 -17.68
N ARG A 125 5.18 -23.35 -16.48
CA ARG A 125 4.89 -24.57 -15.72
C ARG A 125 6.13 -25.47 -15.57
N ASN A 126 7.28 -24.84 -15.39
CA ASN A 126 8.59 -25.49 -15.35
C ASN A 126 8.95 -25.81 -13.90
N LYS A 127 8.66 -27.05 -13.45
CA LYS A 127 8.92 -27.51 -12.09
C LYS A 127 10.39 -27.42 -11.67
N ALA A 128 11.32 -27.88 -12.53
CA ALA A 128 12.75 -27.81 -12.24
C ALA A 128 13.24 -26.35 -12.15
N GLY A 129 12.76 -25.49 -13.06
CA GLY A 129 13.04 -24.06 -13.02
C GLY A 129 12.45 -23.37 -11.79
N PHE A 130 11.23 -23.74 -11.39
CA PHE A 130 10.58 -23.26 -10.17
C PHE A 130 11.44 -23.53 -8.94
N GLU A 131 11.95 -24.75 -8.79
CA GLU A 131 12.78 -25.11 -7.64
C GLU A 131 14.07 -24.29 -7.59
N GLN A 132 14.73 -24.08 -8.73
CA GLN A 132 15.92 -23.22 -8.81
C GLN A 132 15.61 -21.75 -8.47
N GLU A 133 14.48 -21.21 -8.96
CA GLU A 133 14.06 -19.85 -8.63
C GLU A 133 13.63 -19.70 -7.17
N PHE A 134 13.05 -20.75 -6.57
CA PHE A 134 12.69 -20.74 -5.16
C PHE A 134 13.92 -20.66 -4.25
N ASP A 135 15.02 -21.27 -4.67
CA ASP A 135 16.32 -21.19 -3.97
C ASP A 135 16.87 -19.78 -4.03
N LYS A 136 16.77 -19.13 -5.19
CA LYS A 136 17.15 -17.72 -5.36
C LYS A 136 16.30 -16.78 -4.50
N ILE A 137 14.98 -17.01 -4.42
CA ILE A 137 14.10 -16.29 -3.49
C ILE A 137 14.63 -16.45 -2.07
N THR A 138 14.89 -17.68 -1.63
CA THR A 138 15.35 -17.96 -0.26
C THR A 138 16.69 -17.30 0.07
N VAL A 139 17.65 -17.35 -0.86
CA VAL A 139 18.94 -16.66 -0.74
C VAL A 139 18.74 -15.16 -0.64
N ASN A 140 17.89 -14.57 -1.48
CA ASN A 140 17.72 -13.13 -1.52
C ASN A 140 16.90 -12.58 -0.34
N CYS A 141 15.96 -13.37 0.22
CA CYS A 141 15.33 -13.07 1.51
C CYS A 141 16.39 -12.87 2.61
N ASN A 142 17.36 -13.79 2.69
CA ASN A 142 18.45 -13.72 3.67
C ASN A 142 19.44 -12.56 3.38
N GLN A 143 19.67 -12.22 2.10
CA GLN A 143 20.46 -11.04 1.73
C GLN A 143 19.78 -9.74 2.17
N CYS A 144 18.46 -9.61 1.96
CA CYS A 144 17.68 -8.48 2.45
C CYS A 144 17.80 -8.36 3.98
N HIS A 145 17.62 -9.46 4.72
CA HIS A 145 17.75 -9.45 6.18
C HIS A 145 19.15 -9.05 6.66
N THR A 146 20.20 -9.43 5.92
CA THR A 146 21.57 -9.00 6.20
C THR A 146 21.76 -7.50 5.96
N MET A 147 21.28 -6.97 4.83
CA MET A 147 21.32 -5.53 4.53
C MET A 147 20.56 -4.70 5.57
N GLU A 148 19.47 -5.27 6.10
CA GLU A 148 18.66 -4.66 7.14
C GLU A 148 19.18 -4.90 8.57
N LYS A 149 20.40 -5.45 8.70
CA LYS A 149 21.10 -5.69 9.98
C LYS A 149 20.34 -6.61 10.95
N VAL A 150 19.57 -7.54 10.40
CA VAL A 150 18.83 -8.58 11.13
C VAL A 150 19.14 -9.99 10.61
N PRO A 151 20.43 -10.37 10.45
CA PRO A 151 20.80 -11.67 9.86
C PRO A 151 20.36 -12.89 10.68
N PHE A 152 19.97 -12.69 11.94
CA PHE A 152 19.41 -13.74 12.80
C PHE A 152 17.98 -14.15 12.40
N PHE A 153 17.30 -13.40 11.53
CA PHE A 153 16.06 -13.84 10.87
C PHE A 153 16.37 -14.74 9.68
N LYS A 154 16.95 -15.91 9.93
CA LYS A 154 17.34 -16.84 8.87
C LYS A 154 16.11 -17.54 8.27
N VAL A 155 15.87 -17.32 6.98
CA VAL A 155 14.82 -17.99 6.21
C VAL A 155 15.36 -19.32 5.67
N GLN A 156 14.56 -20.38 5.80
CA GLN A 156 14.84 -21.72 5.28
C GLN A 156 13.65 -22.18 4.44
N LYS A 157 13.89 -23.12 3.51
CA LYS A 157 12.81 -23.74 2.75
C LYS A 157 11.83 -24.43 3.71
N PRO A 158 10.51 -24.37 3.44
CA PRO A 158 9.54 -25.09 4.25
C PRO A 158 9.79 -26.60 4.22
N THR A 159 9.80 -27.22 5.39
CA THR A 159 9.91 -28.68 5.55
C THR A 159 8.58 -29.33 5.93
N GLN A 160 7.61 -28.51 6.36
CA GLN A 160 6.28 -28.94 6.76
C GLN A 160 5.22 -28.02 6.14
N ARG A 161 4.10 -28.60 5.73
CA ARG A 161 2.93 -27.87 5.23
C ARG A 161 2.02 -27.53 6.39
N ILE A 162 1.84 -26.24 6.64
CA ILE A 162 0.84 -25.71 7.58
C ILE A 162 -0.45 -25.26 6.87
N SER A 163 -0.41 -25.14 5.55
CA SER A 163 -1.54 -24.69 4.73
C SER A 163 -2.62 -25.76 4.61
N PRO A 164 -3.91 -25.38 4.72
CA PRO A 164 -5.03 -26.24 4.37
C PRO A 164 -5.36 -26.22 2.87
N ILE A 165 -4.67 -25.42 2.06
CA ILE A 165 -4.94 -25.28 0.62
C ILE A 165 -4.05 -26.26 -0.17
N HIS A 166 -4.62 -26.93 -1.18
CA HIS A 166 -3.99 -27.94 -2.04
C HIS A 166 -4.33 -27.62 -3.50
#